data_AF-A0A0Q6SMN6-F1
#
_entry.id   AF-A0A0Q6SMN6-F1
#
_cell.length_a   1.000
_cell.length_b   1.000
_cell.length_c   1.000
_cell.angle_alpha   90.00
_cell.angle_beta   90.00
_cell.angle_gamma   90.00
#
_symmetry.space_group_name_H-M   'P 1'
#
loop_
_entity.id
_entity.type
_entity.pdbx_description
1 polymer ?
#
loop_
_entity_poly.entity_id
_entity_poly.type
_entity_poly.pdbx_seq_one_letter_code
_entity_poly.pdbx_strand_id
1 'polypeptide(L)'
;MVQEAKLGYDVQIQLPAVPLFFQFKLPDRMKKGTAFEVSTGSCPGLKTQFYRIGLMRNDLSKQHAHLIDLEKKHPGCVFYAAPCLPDIHEFNSSYGLGRVFRDTAFFSPGDIGPLPDNKQHTIAYRSDLGHAFFCSDPQEIRRTTFDDVQQKVGALFQQKQYGDARETSRTTRNQVVDLASSTSRRQAAGLADRMRVRVRAAMPTAAISTEQEETLTNLLVARDIARVDLGIELLIAQPG
;
A
#
# COMPACT_ATOMS: atom_id res chain seq x y z
N MET A 1 -4.11 21.44 14.07
CA MET A 1 -4.91 20.70 13.08
C MET A 1 -5.45 19.48 13.79
N VAL A 2 -6.61 19.63 14.42
CA VAL A 2 -7.18 18.71 15.41
C VAL A 2 -8.56 18.36 14.87
N GLN A 3 -8.68 17.26 14.12
CA GLN A 3 -9.99 16.68 13.78
C GLN A 3 -9.98 15.28 13.14
N GLU A 4 -8.92 14.46 13.29
CA GLU A 4 -8.93 13.08 12.75
C GLU A 4 -9.11 11.98 13.82
N ALA A 5 -9.21 12.34 15.10
CA ALA A 5 -8.94 11.38 16.16
C ALA A 5 -10.13 10.57 16.68
N LYS A 6 -11.38 10.78 16.23
CA LYS A 6 -12.50 10.00 16.81
C LYS A 6 -13.53 9.36 15.89
N LEU A 7 -13.89 9.88 14.71
CA LEU A 7 -14.80 9.22 13.75
C LEU A 7 -14.80 10.01 12.43
N GLY A 8 -13.77 9.84 11.59
CA GLY A 8 -13.57 10.61 10.35
C GLY A 8 -14.56 10.30 9.23
N TYR A 9 -15.84 10.59 9.44
CA TYR A 9 -16.89 10.46 8.43
C TYR A 9 -17.65 11.78 8.29
N ASP A 10 -17.00 12.73 7.63
CA ASP A 10 -17.71 13.74 6.84
C ASP A 10 -17.16 13.75 5.41
N VAL A 11 -16.89 12.54 4.89
CA VAL A 11 -16.40 12.34 3.53
C VAL A 11 -17.54 11.75 2.74
N GLN A 12 -18.30 12.63 2.09
CA GLN A 12 -19.00 12.23 0.87
C GLN A 12 -17.91 11.68 -0.06
N ILE A 13 -17.88 10.38 -0.32
CA ILE A 13 -16.95 9.81 -1.29
C ILE A 13 -17.39 10.31 -2.67
N GLN A 14 -16.95 11.50 -3.01
CA GLN A 14 -17.05 12.09 -4.33
C GLN A 14 -16.26 11.24 -5.32
N LEU A 15 -16.84 11.11 -6.49
CA LEU A 15 -16.33 10.36 -7.61
C LEU A 15 -15.37 11.21 -8.43
N PRO A 16 -14.32 10.64 -9.06
CA PRO A 16 -13.84 9.24 -9.02
C PRO A 16 -13.15 8.77 -7.73
N ALA A 17 -13.13 7.46 -7.51
CA ALA A 17 -12.51 6.81 -6.33
C ALA A 17 -11.51 5.73 -6.76
N VAL A 18 -10.21 5.90 -6.48
CA VAL A 18 -9.16 4.94 -6.86
C VAL A 18 -8.63 4.21 -5.61
N PRO A 19 -8.69 2.87 -5.54
CA PRO A 19 -8.12 2.13 -4.42
C PRO A 19 -6.59 2.07 -4.53
N LEU A 20 -5.90 2.40 -3.45
CA LEU A 20 -4.46 2.31 -3.30
C LEU A 20 -4.10 1.35 -2.17
N PHE A 21 -3.12 0.49 -2.40
CA PHE A 21 -2.70 -0.54 -1.46
C PHE A 21 -1.23 -0.32 -1.09
N PHE A 22 -0.97 -0.13 0.19
CA PHE A 22 0.38 0.11 0.70
C PHE A 22 0.77 -0.97 1.69
N GLN A 23 1.89 -1.63 1.43
CA GLN A 23 2.61 -2.35 2.47
C GLN A 23 3.77 -1.50 2.98
N PHE A 24 3.63 -0.96 4.18
CA PHE A 24 4.68 -0.21 4.83
C PHE A 24 5.82 -1.12 5.29
N LYS A 25 7.05 -0.68 5.04
CA LYS A 25 8.28 -1.38 5.42
C LYS A 25 9.19 -0.44 6.20
N LEU A 26 9.75 -0.95 7.30
CA LEU A 26 10.83 -0.28 8.02
C LEU A 26 12.16 -0.71 7.40
N PRO A 27 12.97 0.21 6.84
CA PRO A 27 14.25 -0.14 6.25
C PRO A 27 15.39 -0.19 7.28
N ASP A 28 16.34 -1.08 7.01
CA ASP A 28 17.66 -1.05 7.62
C ASP A 28 18.54 -0.04 6.89
N ARG A 29 19.29 0.77 7.65
CA ARG A 29 20.33 1.66 7.09
C ARG A 29 21.68 0.96 7.08
N MET A 30 22.16 0.62 5.90
CA MET A 30 23.42 -0.08 5.68
C MET A 30 24.59 0.89 5.65
N LYS A 31 25.41 0.88 6.70
CA LYS A 31 26.50 1.87 6.91
C LYS A 31 27.91 1.36 6.58
N LYS A 32 28.09 0.07 6.31
CA LYS A 32 29.40 -0.56 6.08
C LYS A 32 29.55 -0.95 4.61
N GLY A 33 30.76 -0.76 4.06
CA GLY A 33 31.10 -1.17 2.69
C GLY A 33 31.22 -2.69 2.50
N THR A 34 31.18 -3.47 3.58
CA THR A 34 31.17 -4.94 3.56
C THR A 34 29.79 -5.53 3.29
N ALA A 35 28.75 -4.69 3.15
CA ALA A 35 27.42 -5.14 2.80
C ALA A 35 27.45 -5.80 1.41
N PHE A 36 26.84 -6.99 1.28
CA PHE A 36 26.86 -7.81 0.06
C PHE A 36 26.54 -6.99 -1.18
N GLU A 37 25.52 -6.12 -1.09
CA GLU A 37 25.01 -5.30 -2.17
C GLU A 37 26.09 -4.37 -2.76
N VAL A 38 27.01 -3.87 -1.93
CA VAL A 38 28.11 -2.97 -2.33
C VAL A 38 29.40 -3.73 -2.62
N SER A 39 29.70 -4.80 -1.89
CA SER A 39 30.97 -5.51 -2.01
C SER A 39 31.02 -6.50 -3.18
N THR A 40 29.93 -7.21 -3.42
CA THR A 40 29.89 -8.36 -4.37
C THR A 40 28.58 -8.48 -5.15
N GLY A 41 27.55 -7.71 -4.79
CA GLY A 41 26.15 -7.94 -5.17
C GLY A 41 25.73 -7.37 -6.52
N SER A 42 26.67 -7.01 -7.40
CA SER A 42 26.39 -6.47 -8.75
C SER A 42 25.32 -5.37 -8.78
N CYS A 43 25.33 -4.45 -7.80
CA CYS A 43 24.41 -3.30 -7.73
C CYS A 43 25.15 -2.00 -8.12
N PRO A 44 25.30 -1.69 -9.42
CA PRO A 44 26.07 -0.53 -9.86
C PRO A 44 25.48 0.79 -9.33
N GLY A 45 26.34 1.73 -8.94
CA GLY A 45 25.89 3.04 -8.42
C GLY A 45 25.39 3.01 -6.96
N LEU A 46 25.08 1.84 -6.41
CA LEU A 46 24.84 1.68 -4.99
C LEU A 46 26.17 1.86 -4.23
N LYS A 47 26.20 2.81 -3.29
CA LYS A 47 27.36 3.06 -2.43
C LYS A 47 26.94 2.97 -0.98
N THR A 48 27.92 2.88 -0.08
CA THR A 48 27.68 2.80 1.36
C THR A 48 26.85 3.98 1.86
N GLN A 49 26.02 3.68 2.86
CA GLN A 49 24.81 4.42 3.25
C GLN A 49 23.69 4.27 2.21
N PHE A 50 23.08 3.10 2.23
CA PHE A 50 21.86 2.79 1.50
C PHE A 50 20.81 2.18 2.44
N TYR A 51 19.58 2.11 1.97
CA TYR A 51 18.46 1.51 2.69
C TYR A 51 18.17 0.11 2.15
N ARG A 52 17.77 -0.78 3.04
CA ARG A 52 17.40 -2.15 2.69
C ARG A 52 16.09 -2.55 3.35
N ILE A 53 15.17 -3.12 2.58
CA ILE A 53 13.95 -3.74 3.12
C ILE A 53 13.93 -5.23 2.81
N GLY A 54 13.46 -6.02 3.77
CA GLY A 54 13.21 -7.45 3.59
C GLY A 54 11.82 -7.72 3.02
N LEU A 55 11.76 -8.63 2.05
CA LEU A 55 10.50 -9.23 1.60
C LEU A 55 10.21 -10.49 2.43
N MET A 56 8.94 -10.76 2.69
CA MET A 56 8.55 -11.95 3.44
C MET A 56 8.82 -13.19 2.58
N ARG A 57 9.38 -14.23 3.19
CA ARG A 57 9.69 -15.48 2.49
C ARG A 57 8.42 -16.21 2.07
N ASN A 58 8.42 -16.81 0.88
CA ASN A 58 7.26 -17.49 0.31
C ASN A 58 6.75 -18.68 1.15
N ASP A 59 7.63 -19.38 1.86
CA ASP A 59 7.29 -20.51 2.72
C ASP A 59 6.61 -20.08 4.03
N LEU A 60 6.83 -18.84 4.46
CA LEU A 60 6.21 -18.27 5.66
C LEU A 60 4.89 -17.57 5.35
N SER A 61 4.78 -16.94 4.18
CA SER A 61 3.58 -16.22 3.79
C SER A 61 3.46 -16.05 2.29
N LYS A 62 2.23 -16.14 1.78
CA LYS A 62 1.87 -15.82 0.39
C LYS A 62 1.67 -14.33 0.14
N GLN A 63 2.02 -13.47 1.10
CA GLN A 63 1.77 -12.04 1.05
C GLN A 63 2.29 -11.37 -0.23
N HIS A 64 3.54 -11.63 -0.63
CA HIS A 64 4.09 -11.03 -1.86
C HIS A 64 3.33 -11.50 -3.11
N ALA A 65 2.97 -12.78 -3.19
CA ALA A 65 2.15 -13.29 -4.29
C ALA A 65 0.76 -12.63 -4.32
N HIS A 66 0.12 -12.42 -3.17
CA HIS A 66 -1.16 -11.70 -3.10
C HIS A 66 -1.01 -10.24 -3.55
N LEU A 67 0.12 -9.58 -3.24
CA LEU A 67 0.38 -8.22 -3.72
C LEU A 67 0.59 -8.15 -5.23
N ILE A 68 1.26 -9.13 -5.83
CA ILE A 68 1.34 -9.26 -7.30
C ILE A 68 -0.06 -9.44 -7.89
N ASP A 69 -0.89 -10.29 -7.30
CA ASP A 69 -2.25 -10.52 -7.81
C ASP A 69 -3.17 -9.31 -7.63
N LEU A 70 -2.98 -8.51 -6.57
CA LEU A 70 -3.62 -7.20 -6.44
C LEU A 70 -3.13 -6.22 -7.51
N GLU A 71 -1.83 -6.16 -7.78
CA GLU A 71 -1.27 -5.24 -8.80
C GLU A 71 -1.76 -5.59 -10.20
N LYS A 72 -1.97 -6.88 -10.52
CA LYS A 72 -2.62 -7.30 -11.77
C LYS A 72 -4.06 -6.77 -11.89
N LYS A 73 -4.80 -6.72 -10.77
CA LYS A 73 -6.20 -6.26 -10.71
C LYS A 73 -6.31 -4.74 -10.63
N HIS A 74 -5.31 -4.08 -10.03
CA HIS A 74 -5.21 -2.64 -9.87
C HIS A 74 -3.83 -2.14 -10.32
N PRO A 75 -3.53 -2.12 -11.63
CA PRO A 75 -2.21 -1.75 -12.12
C PRO A 75 -1.78 -0.35 -11.65
N GLY A 76 -0.58 -0.25 -11.08
CA GLY A 76 -0.03 1.02 -10.59
C GLY A 76 -0.67 1.54 -9.30
N CYS A 77 -1.35 0.68 -8.54
CA CYS A 77 -2.02 1.05 -7.29
C CYS A 77 -1.47 0.31 -6.07
N VAL A 78 -0.56 -0.65 -6.24
CA VAL A 78 -0.02 -1.47 -5.15
C VAL A 78 1.45 -1.20 -4.95
N PHE A 79 1.85 -0.88 -3.73
CA PHE A 79 3.22 -0.48 -3.43
C PHE A 79 3.73 -1.04 -2.11
N TYR A 80 4.99 -1.47 -2.11
CA TYR A 80 5.81 -1.38 -0.90
C TYR A 80 6.17 0.09 -0.68
N ALA A 81 5.92 0.61 0.51
CA ALA A 81 6.27 1.98 0.90
C ALA A 81 7.35 1.94 1.99
N ALA A 82 8.54 2.47 1.68
CA ALA A 82 9.68 2.44 2.60
C ALA A 82 10.39 3.81 2.66
N PRO A 83 10.49 4.45 3.85
CA PRO A 83 11.06 5.77 3.99
C PRO A 83 12.58 5.80 3.74
N CYS A 84 13.06 6.82 3.04
CA CYS A 84 14.47 7.17 2.92
C CYS A 84 14.97 8.03 4.08
N LEU A 85 14.51 7.76 5.31
CA LEU A 85 14.79 8.57 6.50
C LEU A 85 15.86 7.87 7.35
N PRO A 86 16.98 8.54 7.65
CA PRO A 86 18.19 7.88 8.18
C PRO A 86 18.12 7.47 9.64
N ASP A 87 17.25 8.11 10.43
CA ASP A 87 17.04 7.88 11.86
C ASP A 87 15.71 8.48 12.34
N ILE A 88 15.43 8.29 13.64
CA ILE A 88 14.19 8.73 14.28
C ILE A 88 14.04 10.26 14.36
N HIS A 89 15.14 11.02 14.39
CA HIS A 89 15.06 12.48 14.45
C HIS A 89 14.60 13.06 13.11
N GLU A 90 15.15 12.56 12.01
CA GLU A 90 14.69 12.91 10.66
C GLU A 90 13.25 12.42 10.43
N PHE A 91 12.90 11.22 10.90
CA PHE A 91 11.54 10.73 10.82
C PHE A 91 10.54 11.63 11.56
N ASN A 92 10.83 11.98 12.81
CA ASN A 92 9.95 12.84 13.61
C ASN A 92 9.81 14.24 12.99
N SER A 93 10.89 14.78 12.43
CA SER A 93 10.87 16.07 11.73
C SER A 93 9.99 16.00 10.47
N SER A 94 10.17 14.96 9.65
CA SER A 94 9.37 14.72 8.45
C SER A 94 7.89 14.48 8.80
N TYR A 95 7.63 13.74 9.89
CA TYR A 95 6.28 13.51 10.42
C TYR A 95 5.61 14.80 10.92
N GLY A 96 6.30 15.61 11.72
CA GLY A 96 5.77 16.88 12.22
C GLY A 96 5.47 17.89 11.11
N LEU A 97 6.17 17.80 9.98
CA LEU A 97 5.93 18.59 8.77
C LEU A 97 4.94 17.95 7.79
N GLY A 98 4.40 16.76 8.11
CA GLY A 98 3.47 16.04 7.24
C GLY A 98 4.06 15.63 5.89
N ARG A 99 5.37 15.37 5.81
CA ARG A 99 6.11 15.12 4.54
C ARG A 99 6.76 13.74 4.44
N VAL A 100 6.44 12.81 5.34
CA VAL A 100 6.97 11.43 5.32
C VAL A 100 6.76 10.78 3.96
N PHE A 101 5.63 11.03 3.31
CA PHE A 101 5.31 10.50 1.99
C PHE A 101 6.29 11.00 0.90
N ARG A 102 6.79 12.24 0.99
CA ARG A 102 7.79 12.78 0.06
C ARG A 102 9.15 12.13 0.24
N ASP A 103 9.48 11.82 1.49
CA ASP A 103 10.72 11.16 1.87
C ASP A 103 10.59 9.62 1.79
N THR A 104 9.58 9.08 1.11
CA THR A 104 9.29 7.64 0.97
C THR A 104 9.52 7.14 -0.46
N ALA A 105 10.19 6.00 -0.58
CA ALA A 105 10.33 5.26 -1.83
C ALA A 105 9.19 4.24 -1.98
N PHE A 106 8.65 4.14 -3.19
CA PHE A 106 7.57 3.22 -3.52
C PHE A 106 8.04 2.19 -4.57
N PHE A 107 7.72 0.93 -4.35
CA PHE A 107 8.10 -0.19 -5.24
C PHE A 107 6.86 -0.99 -5.61
N SER A 108 6.58 -1.15 -6.91
CA SER A 108 5.51 -2.03 -7.36
C SER A 108 5.93 -3.49 -7.18
N PRO A 109 5.06 -4.36 -6.61
CA PRO A 109 5.31 -5.80 -6.61
C PRO A 109 5.37 -6.37 -8.03
N GLY A 110 4.74 -5.73 -9.02
CA GLY A 110 4.82 -6.11 -10.43
C GLY A 110 6.22 -5.95 -11.02
N ASP A 111 6.93 -4.88 -10.66
CA ASP A 111 8.32 -4.63 -11.11
C ASP A 111 9.33 -5.60 -10.46
N ILE A 112 9.02 -6.08 -9.24
CA ILE A 112 9.83 -7.09 -8.54
C ILE A 112 9.64 -8.47 -9.17
N GLY A 113 8.40 -8.80 -9.54
CA GLY A 113 8.04 -10.13 -10.03
C GLY A 113 8.03 -11.20 -8.92
N PRO A 114 7.70 -12.46 -9.24
CA PRO A 114 7.64 -13.54 -8.27
C PRO A 114 9.00 -13.77 -7.58
N LEU A 115 8.99 -14.07 -6.29
CA LEU A 115 10.23 -14.43 -5.58
C LEU A 115 10.77 -15.77 -6.12
N PRO A 116 12.08 -15.86 -6.42
CA PRO A 116 12.65 -16.99 -7.14
C PRO A 116 12.79 -18.26 -6.30
N ASP A 117 12.87 -18.14 -4.97
CA ASP A 117 12.95 -19.27 -4.05
C ASP A 117 12.29 -18.95 -2.68
N ASN A 118 12.50 -19.83 -1.69
CA ASN A 118 11.97 -19.66 -0.32
C ASN A 118 12.98 -18.99 0.62
N LYS A 119 14.02 -18.33 0.10
CA LYS A 119 15.03 -17.64 0.92
C LYS A 119 14.61 -16.21 1.21
N GLN A 120 15.41 -15.56 2.05
CA GLN A 120 15.23 -14.14 2.34
C GLN A 120 15.63 -13.32 1.11
N HIS A 121 14.69 -12.51 0.62
CA HIS A 121 14.94 -11.56 -0.45
C HIS A 121 14.91 -10.14 0.10
N THR A 122 15.64 -9.23 -0.55
CA THR A 122 15.76 -7.84 -0.11
C THR A 122 15.72 -6.89 -1.28
N ILE A 123 15.30 -5.66 -1.00
CA ILE A 123 15.39 -4.53 -1.94
C ILE A 123 16.36 -3.52 -1.33
N ALA A 124 17.38 -3.14 -2.10
CA ALA A 124 18.36 -2.12 -1.73
C ALA A 124 18.18 -0.85 -2.57
N TYR A 125 18.17 0.32 -1.93
CA TYR A 125 17.86 1.58 -2.59
C TYR A 125 18.48 2.79 -1.89
N ARG A 126 18.50 3.93 -2.58
CA ARG A 126 18.95 5.23 -2.05
C ARG A 126 18.01 6.35 -2.47
N SER A 127 18.05 7.47 -1.74
CA SER A 127 17.23 8.65 -2.02
C SER A 127 17.65 9.41 -3.28
N ASP A 128 18.89 9.28 -3.73
CA ASP A 128 19.44 9.96 -4.90
C ASP A 128 19.50 9.11 -6.17
N LEU A 129 19.07 7.83 -6.09
CA LEU A 129 18.97 6.94 -7.25
C LEU A 129 17.52 6.84 -7.72
N GLY A 130 17.30 6.90 -9.04
CA GLY A 130 15.97 6.70 -9.67
C GLY A 130 15.50 5.25 -9.67
N HIS A 131 16.34 4.31 -9.22
CA HIS A 131 16.08 2.88 -9.19
C HIS A 131 16.46 2.26 -7.84
N ALA A 132 16.15 0.98 -7.70
CA ALA A 132 16.54 0.11 -6.62
C ALA A 132 16.98 -1.24 -7.18
N PHE A 133 17.50 -2.10 -6.30
CA PHE A 133 17.98 -3.43 -6.66
C PHE A 133 17.21 -4.48 -5.88
N PHE A 134 16.66 -5.47 -6.59
CA PHE A 134 16.19 -6.71 -5.98
C PHE A 134 17.40 -7.65 -5.79
N CYS A 135 17.90 -7.80 -4.57
CA CYS A 135 19.23 -8.36 -4.30
C CYS A 135 19.24 -9.89 -4.14
N SER A 136 18.58 -10.63 -5.05
CA SER A 136 18.56 -12.11 -5.03
C SER A 136 18.89 -12.71 -6.37
N ASP A 137 18.30 -12.16 -7.41
CA ASP A 137 18.87 -12.09 -8.75
C ASP A 137 19.00 -10.59 -9.04
N PRO A 138 20.22 -9.99 -8.94
CA PRO A 138 20.39 -8.54 -9.00
C PRO A 138 19.73 -7.91 -10.23
N GLN A 139 18.51 -7.46 -10.03
CA GLN A 139 17.67 -6.84 -11.04
C GLN A 139 17.40 -5.40 -10.62
N GLU A 140 17.60 -4.48 -11.56
CA GLU A 140 17.18 -3.09 -11.39
C GLU A 140 15.66 -3.02 -11.44
N ILE A 141 15.07 -2.44 -10.40
CA ILE A 141 13.63 -2.17 -10.32
C ILE A 141 13.40 -0.66 -10.17
N ARG A 142 12.26 -0.18 -10.68
CA ARG A 142 11.94 1.24 -10.61
C ARG A 142 11.71 1.67 -9.16
N ARG A 143 12.34 2.77 -8.76
CA ARG A 143 12.00 3.46 -7.52
C ARG A 143 11.03 4.60 -7.84
N THR A 144 9.80 4.45 -7.40
CA THR A 144 8.72 5.42 -7.64
C THR A 144 8.71 6.45 -6.49
N THR A 145 8.56 7.73 -6.81
CA THR A 145 8.35 8.82 -5.83
C THR A 145 6.87 9.06 -5.58
N PHE A 146 6.52 9.86 -4.57
CA PHE A 146 5.12 10.23 -4.37
C PHE A 146 4.54 11.03 -5.56
N ASP A 147 5.33 11.89 -6.19
CA ASP A 147 4.88 12.66 -7.36
C ASP A 147 4.56 11.74 -8.54
N ASP A 148 5.36 10.68 -8.75
CA ASP A 148 5.05 9.63 -9.74
C ASP A 148 3.72 8.92 -9.40
N VAL A 149 3.49 8.59 -8.12
CA VAL A 149 2.23 7.96 -7.67
C VAL A 149 1.05 8.90 -7.92
N GLN A 150 1.18 10.18 -7.54
CA GLN A 150 0.14 11.19 -7.75
C GLN A 150 -0.18 11.37 -9.23
N GLN A 151 0.83 11.42 -10.10
CA GLN A 151 0.64 11.49 -11.55
C GLN A 151 -0.10 10.26 -12.09
N LYS A 152 0.29 9.05 -11.66
CA LYS A 152 -0.40 7.81 -12.04
C LYS A 152 -1.86 7.82 -11.59
N VAL A 153 -2.13 8.18 -10.34
CA VAL A 153 -3.49 8.26 -9.79
C VAL A 153 -4.33 9.31 -10.50
N GLY A 154 -3.75 10.47 -10.84
CA GLY A 154 -4.41 11.49 -11.64
C GLY A 154 -4.87 10.97 -13.01
N ALA A 155 -4.06 10.15 -13.66
CA ALA A 155 -4.45 9.49 -14.91
C ALA A 155 -5.52 8.42 -14.70
N LEU A 156 -5.49 7.68 -13.58
CA LEU A 156 -6.51 6.69 -13.23
C LEU A 156 -7.88 7.33 -13.02
N PHE A 157 -7.97 8.53 -12.43
CA PHE A 157 -9.24 9.24 -12.27
C PHE A 157 -9.98 9.50 -13.59
N GLN A 158 -9.27 9.55 -14.73
CA GLN A 158 -9.89 9.72 -16.05
C GLN A 158 -10.48 8.43 -16.63
N GLN A 159 -10.24 7.29 -15.99
CA GLN A 159 -10.74 5.99 -16.47
C GLN A 159 -12.15 5.72 -15.95
N LYS A 160 -13.02 5.27 -16.85
CA LYS A 160 -14.44 4.99 -16.55
C LYS A 160 -14.63 4.03 -15.36
N GLN A 161 -13.73 3.07 -15.18
CA GLN A 161 -13.82 2.08 -14.11
C GLN A 161 -13.78 2.67 -12.70
N TYR A 162 -13.23 3.88 -12.52
CA TYR A 162 -13.19 4.57 -11.23
C TYR A 162 -14.25 5.67 -11.11
N GLY A 163 -15.07 5.84 -12.15
CA GLY A 163 -16.14 6.84 -12.21
C GLY A 163 -17.39 6.46 -11.40
N ASP A 164 -17.49 5.21 -10.90
CA ASP A 164 -18.55 4.75 -10.00
C ASP A 164 -17.96 4.21 -8.67
N ALA A 165 -18.23 4.88 -7.54
CA ALA A 165 -17.66 4.59 -6.22
C ALA A 165 -18.32 3.34 -5.64
N ARG A 166 -19.59 3.11 -5.97
CA ARG A 166 -20.33 1.95 -5.53
C ARG A 166 -19.80 0.71 -6.22
N GLU A 167 -19.65 0.76 -7.53
CA GLU A 167 -19.05 -0.33 -8.29
C GLU A 167 -17.60 -0.57 -7.85
N THR A 168 -16.80 0.49 -7.73
CA THR A 168 -15.40 0.39 -7.30
C THR A 168 -15.28 -0.22 -5.91
N SER A 169 -16.07 0.24 -4.94
CA SER A 169 -16.03 -0.29 -3.57
C SER A 169 -16.42 -1.77 -3.51
N ARG A 170 -17.45 -2.16 -4.27
CA ARG A 170 -17.90 -3.55 -4.34
C ARG A 170 -16.84 -4.44 -5.00
N THR A 171 -16.29 -4.01 -6.12
CA THR A 171 -15.24 -4.73 -6.86
C THR A 171 -13.99 -4.88 -6.01
N THR A 172 -13.52 -3.79 -5.41
CA THR A 172 -12.36 -3.78 -4.49
C THR A 172 -12.58 -4.74 -3.32
N ARG A 173 -13.75 -4.69 -2.68
CA ARG A 173 -14.10 -5.61 -1.59
C ARG A 173 -14.03 -7.07 -2.04
N ASN A 174 -14.66 -7.41 -3.16
CA ASN A 174 -14.66 -8.78 -3.66
C ASN A 174 -13.24 -9.27 -3.95
N GLN A 175 -12.43 -8.45 -4.63
CA GLN A 175 -11.07 -8.81 -4.99
C GLN A 175 -10.16 -9.00 -3.77
N VAL A 176 -10.34 -8.19 -2.71
CA VAL A 176 -9.64 -8.36 -1.43
C VAL A 176 -10.11 -9.63 -0.70
N VAL A 177 -11.42 -9.85 -0.62
CA VAL A 177 -12.01 -11.04 0.02
C VAL A 177 -11.53 -12.32 -0.68
N ASP A 178 -11.46 -12.33 -2.01
CA ASP A 178 -11.02 -13.49 -2.79
C ASP A 178 -9.58 -13.89 -2.49
N LEU A 179 -8.71 -12.93 -2.18
CA LEU A 179 -7.32 -13.16 -1.80
C LEU A 179 -7.13 -13.51 -0.32
N ALA A 180 -8.17 -13.29 0.49
CA ALA A 180 -8.09 -13.53 1.92
C ALA A 180 -8.08 -15.03 2.27
N SER A 181 -7.55 -15.33 3.44
CA SER A 181 -7.57 -16.66 4.04
C SER A 181 -8.99 -17.21 4.12
N SER A 182 -9.11 -18.54 4.14
CA SER A 182 -10.43 -19.21 4.22
C SER A 182 -11.21 -18.79 5.47
N THR A 183 -10.53 -18.48 6.57
CA THR A 183 -11.14 -17.96 7.79
C THR A 183 -11.72 -16.56 7.58
N SER A 184 -10.94 -15.64 7.04
CA SER A 184 -11.39 -14.27 6.75
C SER A 184 -12.56 -14.24 5.75
N ARG A 185 -12.51 -15.09 4.72
CA ARG A 185 -13.63 -15.24 3.76
C ARG A 185 -14.93 -15.69 4.42
N ARG A 186 -14.88 -16.68 5.32
CA ARG A 186 -16.08 -17.16 6.05
C ARG A 186 -16.64 -16.09 7.00
N GLN A 187 -15.78 -15.22 7.53
CA GLN A 187 -16.17 -14.18 8.48
C GLN A 187 -16.59 -12.87 7.81
N ALA A 188 -16.38 -12.70 6.50
CA ALA A 188 -16.61 -11.46 5.78
C ALA A 188 -18.06 -10.94 5.90
N ALA A 189 -19.06 -11.82 5.86
CA ALA A 189 -20.46 -11.44 6.02
C ALA A 189 -20.76 -10.86 7.42
N GLY A 190 -20.33 -11.55 8.48
CA GLY A 190 -20.51 -11.05 9.84
C GLY A 190 -19.69 -9.79 10.13
N LEU A 191 -18.54 -9.62 9.47
CA LEU A 191 -17.79 -8.36 9.49
C LEU A 191 -18.58 -7.23 8.82
N ALA A 192 -19.19 -7.48 7.67
CA ALA A 192 -20.02 -6.49 6.97
C ALA A 192 -21.19 -6.02 7.83
N ASP A 193 -21.87 -6.93 8.53
CA ASP A 193 -22.97 -6.57 9.43
C ASP A 193 -22.50 -5.69 10.59
N ARG A 194 -21.34 -6.01 11.19
CA ARG A 194 -20.74 -5.18 12.25
C ARG A 194 -20.35 -3.80 11.73
N MET A 195 -19.79 -3.70 10.53
CA MET A 195 -19.42 -2.42 9.93
C MET A 195 -20.65 -1.60 9.58
N ARG A 196 -21.72 -2.21 9.08
CA ARG A 196 -22.99 -1.54 8.80
C ARG A 196 -23.60 -0.89 10.04
N VAL A 197 -23.61 -1.61 11.16
CA VAL A 197 -24.07 -1.06 12.46
C VAL A 197 -23.21 0.14 12.88
N ARG A 198 -21.88 0.05 12.71
CA ARG A 198 -20.96 1.17 13.02
C ARG A 198 -21.19 2.38 12.12
N VAL A 199 -21.39 2.18 10.82
CA VAL A 199 -21.67 3.27 9.86
C VAL A 199 -22.96 3.99 10.25
N ARG A 200 -24.04 3.26 10.53
CA ARG A 200 -25.32 3.85 10.97
C ARG A 200 -25.21 4.61 12.29
N ALA A 201 -24.50 4.05 13.26
CA ALA A 201 -24.29 4.70 14.56
C ALA A 201 -23.44 5.98 14.45
N ALA A 202 -22.50 6.02 13.50
CA ALA A 202 -21.61 7.15 13.28
C ALA A 202 -22.29 8.34 12.56
N MET A 203 -23.39 8.11 11.83
CA MET A 203 -24.08 9.15 11.05
C MET A 203 -25.55 9.31 11.47
N PRO A 204 -25.83 9.81 12.69
CA PRO A 204 -27.19 9.87 13.23
C PRO A 204 -28.06 11.00 12.65
N THR A 205 -27.50 11.98 11.92
CA THR A 205 -28.19 13.26 11.65
C THR A 205 -28.39 13.66 10.18
N ALA A 206 -28.13 12.77 9.23
CA ALA A 206 -28.58 12.95 7.85
C ALA A 206 -28.96 11.57 7.30
N ALA A 207 -30.05 11.51 6.54
CA ALA A 207 -30.48 10.28 5.88
C ALA A 207 -29.39 9.83 4.90
N ILE A 208 -28.43 9.03 5.37
CA ILE A 208 -27.47 8.37 4.51
C ILE A 208 -28.26 7.54 3.50
N SER A 209 -27.99 7.74 2.22
CA SER A 209 -28.64 6.91 1.22
C SER A 209 -28.19 5.46 1.41
N THR A 210 -29.05 4.49 1.07
CA THR A 210 -28.68 3.07 1.11
C THR A 210 -27.40 2.80 0.31
N GLU A 211 -27.16 3.57 -0.74
CA GLU A 211 -25.97 3.46 -1.60
C GLU A 211 -24.69 3.95 -0.90
N GLN A 212 -24.77 5.07 -0.17
CA GLN A 212 -23.64 5.58 0.62
C GLN A 212 -23.30 4.61 1.77
N GLU A 213 -24.31 4.07 2.45
CA GLU A 213 -24.13 3.06 3.49
C GLU A 213 -23.45 1.81 2.93
N GLU A 214 -23.91 1.31 1.79
CA GLU A 214 -23.33 0.14 1.11
C GLU A 214 -21.87 0.40 0.70
N THR A 215 -21.60 1.56 0.10
CA THR A 215 -20.25 1.95 -0.35
C THR A 215 -19.27 2.01 0.82
N LEU A 216 -19.62 2.71 1.89
CA LEU A 216 -18.79 2.79 3.10
C LEU A 216 -18.59 1.41 3.73
N THR A 217 -19.65 0.62 3.84
CA THR A 217 -19.56 -0.74 4.39
C THR A 217 -18.60 -1.60 3.57
N ASN A 218 -18.69 -1.57 2.24
CA ASN A 218 -17.81 -2.34 1.36
C ASN A 218 -16.34 -1.93 1.53
N LEU A 219 -16.05 -0.63 1.59
CA LEU A 219 -14.70 -0.11 1.79
C LEU A 219 -14.12 -0.48 3.15
N LEU A 220 -14.93 -0.39 4.21
CA LEU A 220 -14.48 -0.74 5.56
C LEU A 220 -14.22 -2.23 5.72
N VAL A 221 -15.04 -3.08 5.12
CA VAL A 221 -14.81 -4.53 5.09
C VAL A 221 -13.52 -4.84 4.31
N ALA A 222 -13.37 -4.25 3.13
CA ALA A 222 -12.16 -4.43 2.31
C ALA A 222 -10.91 -4.01 3.08
N ARG A 223 -10.94 -2.83 3.72
CA ARG A 223 -9.81 -2.28 4.47
C ARG A 223 -9.45 -3.15 5.68
N ASP A 224 -10.43 -3.61 6.43
CA ASP A 224 -10.19 -4.44 7.62
C ASP A 224 -9.58 -5.79 7.24
N ILE A 225 -10.10 -6.46 6.21
CA ILE A 225 -9.53 -7.72 5.70
C ILE A 225 -8.13 -7.50 5.13
N ALA A 226 -7.93 -6.46 4.31
CA ALA A 226 -6.63 -6.13 3.75
C ALA A 226 -5.58 -5.91 4.86
N ARG A 227 -5.93 -5.19 5.92
CA ARG A 227 -5.03 -4.91 7.04
C ARG A 227 -4.75 -6.15 7.89
N VAL A 228 -5.79 -6.87 8.29
CA VAL A 228 -5.67 -7.99 9.25
C VAL A 228 -5.09 -9.23 8.60
N ASP A 229 -5.52 -9.55 7.38
CA ASP A 229 -5.21 -10.82 6.73
C ASP A 229 -4.04 -10.69 5.74
N LEU A 230 -3.98 -9.58 5.00
CA LEU A 230 -2.95 -9.35 3.96
C LEU A 230 -1.79 -8.49 4.46
N GLY A 231 -1.94 -7.80 5.60
CA GLY A 231 -0.91 -6.91 6.16
C GLY A 231 -0.64 -5.67 5.31
N ILE A 232 -1.69 -5.16 4.63
CA ILE A 232 -1.63 -4.00 3.73
C ILE A 232 -2.66 -2.95 4.15
N GLU A 233 -2.33 -1.67 3.98
CA GLU A 233 -3.28 -0.58 4.19
C GLU A 233 -3.98 -0.26 2.87
N LEU A 234 -5.31 -0.21 2.89
CA LEU A 234 -6.14 0.23 1.75
C LEU A 234 -6.58 1.67 1.98
N LEU A 235 -6.25 2.54 1.03
CA LEU A 235 -6.69 3.93 0.95
C LEU A 235 -7.54 4.15 -0.30
N ILE A 236 -8.47 5.08 -0.25
CA ILE A 236 -9.22 5.54 -1.42
C ILE A 236 -8.73 6.95 -1.77
N ALA A 237 -8.12 7.09 -2.93
CA ALA A 237 -7.76 8.38 -3.48
C ALA A 237 -8.97 9.00 -4.19
N GLN A 238 -9.11 10.31 -4.06
CA GLN A 238 -10.14 11.13 -4.70
C GLN A 238 -9.49 12.37 -5.32
N PRO A 239 -10.07 12.96 -6.37
CA PRO A 239 -9.60 14.25 -6.87
C PRO A 239 -9.80 15.31 -5.79
N GLY A 240 -8.77 16.14 -5.59
CA GLY A 240 -8.82 17.33 -4.73
C GLY A 240 -9.19 18.59 -5.49
#